data_AF-A0A7Y4U8E7-F1
#
_entry.id   AF-A0A7Y4U8E7-F1
#
_cell.length_a   1.000
_cell.length_b   1.000
_cell.length_c   1.000
_cell.angle_alpha   90.00
_cell.angle_beta   90.00
_cell.angle_gamma   90.00
#
_symmetry.space_group_name_H-M   'P 1'
#
loop_
_entity.id
_entity.type
_entity.pdbx_description
1 polymer ?
#
loop_
_entity_poly.entity_id
_entity_poly.type
_entity_poly.pdbx_seq_one_letter_code
_entity_poly.pdbx_strand_id
1 'polypeptide(L)'
;MVNEEVNGVAMAYYPLGKYVVIQPNVQSGLPTIKHTRVTAGAVAGRLRRGKAAQQVARDFGIPLAAVKEAARLAAEYDYERSYA
;
A
#
# COMPACT_ATOMS: atom_id res chain seq x y z
N MET A 1 -13.20 3.99 -8.59
CA MET A 1 -12.03 4.59 -9.27
C MET A 1 -12.07 6.08 -8.99
N VAL A 2 -10.93 6.68 -8.63
CA VAL A 2 -10.76 8.11 -8.38
C VAL A 2 -9.64 8.61 -9.29
N ASN A 3 -9.85 9.74 -9.97
CA ASN A 3 -8.84 10.38 -10.79
C ASN A 3 -8.25 11.56 -10.02
N GLU A 4 -6.92 11.59 -9.90
CA GLU A 4 -6.20 12.68 -9.25
C GLU A 4 -5.06 13.15 -10.13
N GLU A 5 -4.86 14.47 -10.19
CA GLU A 5 -3.70 15.05 -10.86
C GLU A 5 -2.51 15.07 -9.91
N VAL A 6 -1.43 14.36 -10.27
CA VAL A 6 -0.18 14.31 -9.51
C VAL A 6 0.93 14.77 -10.44
N ASN A 7 1.54 15.92 -10.15
CA ASN A 7 2.59 16.54 -10.96
C ASN A 7 2.19 16.72 -12.46
N GLY A 8 0.95 17.13 -12.72
CA GLY A 8 0.44 17.30 -14.09
C GLY A 8 0.06 16.00 -14.80
N VAL A 9 0.13 14.85 -14.12
CA VAL A 9 -0.26 13.54 -14.66
C VAL A 9 -1.55 13.09 -13.99
N ALA A 10 -2.59 12.84 -14.79
CA ALA A 10 -3.82 12.22 -14.32
C ALA A 10 -3.55 10.75 -13.93
N MET A 11 -3.71 10.42 -12.65
CA MET A 11 -3.56 9.08 -12.13
C MET A 11 -4.91 8.51 -11.71
N ALA A 12 -5.21 7.31 -12.18
CA ALA A 12 -6.36 6.52 -11.75
C ALA A 12 -6.00 5.66 -10.55
N TYR A 13 -6.76 5.80 -9.47
CA TYR A 13 -6.66 5.01 -8.26
C TYR A 13 -7.94 4.21 -8.01
N TYR A 14 -7.79 2.98 -7.52
CA TYR A 14 -8.87 2.15 -7.01
C TYR A 14 -8.64 1.99 -5.50
N PRO A 15 -9.29 2.82 -4.66
CA PRO A 15 -9.04 2.82 -3.22
C PRO A 15 -9.47 1.49 -2.60
N LEU A 16 -8.57 0.89 -1.82
CA LEU A 16 -8.90 -0.18 -0.87
C LEU A 16 -9.06 0.39 0.55
N GLY A 17 -8.43 1.53 0.81
CA GLY A 17 -8.55 2.33 2.02
C GLY A 17 -8.16 3.77 1.74
N LYS A 18 -7.86 4.53 2.80
CA LYS A 18 -7.42 5.92 2.70
C LYS A 18 -6.01 6.04 2.15
N TYR A 19 -5.14 5.11 2.52
CA TYR A 19 -3.72 5.06 2.17
C TYR A 19 -3.38 3.92 1.24
N VAL A 20 -4.17 2.84 1.20
CA VAL A 20 -3.94 1.70 0.32
C VAL A 20 -4.83 1.80 -0.92
N VAL A 21 -4.21 1.74 -2.09
CA VAL A 21 -4.85 1.89 -3.40
C VAL A 21 -4.33 0.84 -4.36
N ILE A 22 -5.11 0.49 -5.37
CA ILE A 22 -4.62 -0.21 -6.56
C ILE A 22 -4.46 0.81 -7.68
N GLN A 23 -3.32 0.75 -8.37
CA GLN A 23 -3.08 1.45 -9.62
C GLN A 23 -2.72 0.42 -10.68
N PRO A 24 -3.51 0.24 -11.75
CA PRO A 24 -3.30 -0.84 -12.72
C PRO A 24 -1.88 -0.87 -13.31
N ASN A 25 -1.29 0.31 -13.53
CA ASN A 25 0.02 0.46 -14.17
C ASN A 25 1.19 0.55 -13.18
N VAL A 26 0.95 0.35 -11.88
CA VAL A 26 2.00 0.43 -10.84
C VAL A 26 2.08 -0.92 -10.13
N GLN A 27 3.29 -1.46 -10.03
CA GLN A 27 3.56 -2.75 -9.39
C GLN A 27 2.59 -3.85 -9.90
N SER A 28 2.31 -3.89 -11.21
CA SER A 28 1.42 -4.89 -11.81
C SER A 28 -0.01 -4.93 -11.23
N GLY A 29 -0.54 -3.79 -10.77
CA GLY A 29 -1.88 -3.73 -10.19
C GLY A 29 -1.96 -4.21 -8.73
N LEU A 30 -0.81 -4.40 -8.08
CA LEU A 30 -0.75 -4.71 -6.66
C LEU A 30 -1.27 -3.56 -5.80
N PRO A 31 -1.87 -3.85 -4.63
CA PRO A 31 -2.13 -2.84 -3.61
C PRO A 31 -0.85 -2.11 -3.19
N THR A 32 -0.83 -0.79 -3.32
CA THR A 32 0.27 0.08 -2.94
C THR A 32 -0.16 1.15 -1.94
N ILE A 33 0.82 1.68 -1.20
CA ILE A 33 0.62 2.89 -0.43
C ILE A 33 0.55 4.07 -1.41
N LYS A 34 -0.54 4.83 -1.36
CA LYS A 34 -0.86 5.94 -2.25
C LYS A 34 0.31 6.93 -2.35
N HIS A 35 0.58 7.39 -3.58
CA HIS A 35 1.71 8.25 -3.94
C HIS A 35 3.10 7.64 -3.69
N THR A 36 3.18 6.32 -3.52
CA THR A 36 4.45 5.59 -3.40
C THR A 36 4.45 4.36 -4.31
N ARG A 37 5.60 3.70 -4.43
CA ARG A 37 5.73 2.37 -5.05
C ARG A 37 5.84 1.23 -4.02
N VAL A 38 5.58 1.53 -2.74
CA VAL A 38 5.63 0.56 -1.64
C VAL A 38 4.34 -0.26 -1.68
N THR A 39 4.46 -1.59 -1.81
CA THR A 39 3.30 -2.47 -1.80
C THR A 39 2.80 -2.67 -0.36
N ALA A 40 1.48 -2.79 -0.19
CA ALA A 40 0.89 -3.13 1.10
C ALA A 40 1.34 -4.52 1.57
N GLY A 41 1.58 -5.46 0.63
CA GLY A 41 2.18 -6.77 0.91
C GLY A 41 3.58 -6.69 1.53
N ALA A 42 4.46 -5.80 1.04
CA ALA A 42 5.78 -5.62 1.63
C ALA A 42 5.72 -5.08 3.07
N VAL A 43 4.78 -4.16 3.34
CA VAL A 43 4.50 -3.64 4.68
C VAL A 43 3.98 -4.76 5.59
N ALA A 44 2.96 -5.50 5.17
CA ALA A 44 2.39 -6.62 5.92
C ALA A 44 3.44 -7.71 6.19
N GLY A 45 4.30 -8.02 5.22
CA GLY A 45 5.40 -8.97 5.37
C GLY A 45 6.41 -8.56 6.44
N ARG A 46 6.75 -7.26 6.56
CA ARG A 46 7.61 -6.75 7.63
C ARG A 46 6.96 -6.90 9.00
N LEU A 47 5.67 -6.59 9.11
CA LEU A 47 4.91 -6.73 10.36
C LEU A 47 4.81 -8.20 10.80
N ARG A 48 4.53 -9.13 9.87
CA ARG A 48 4.49 -10.58 10.16
C ARG A 48 5.84 -11.12 10.65
N ARG A 49 6.96 -10.52 10.23
CA ARG A 49 8.31 -10.83 10.75
C ARG A 49 8.61 -10.17 12.11
N GLY A 50 7.60 -9.65 12.80
CA GLY A 50 7.74 -9.05 14.13
C GLY A 50 8.33 -7.64 14.15
N LYS A 51 8.43 -6.94 13.00
CA LYS A 51 8.89 -5.55 13.00
C LYS A 51 7.81 -4.63 13.57
N ALA A 52 8.20 -3.73 14.47
CA ALA A 52 7.31 -2.72 15.02
C ALA A 52 6.80 -1.76 13.93
N ALA A 53 5.53 -1.39 13.97
CA ALA A 53 4.90 -0.55 12.94
C ALA A 53 5.61 0.82 12.76
N GLN A 54 6.09 1.42 13.85
CA GLN A 54 6.86 2.66 13.81
C GLN A 54 8.19 2.49 13.07
N GLN A 55 8.86 1.34 13.22
CA GLN A 55 10.07 1.05 12.46
C GLN A 55 9.75 0.89 10.98
N VAL A 56 8.68 0.15 10.64
CA VAL A 56 8.27 -0.05 9.25
C VAL A 56 7.91 1.27 8.57
N ALA A 57 7.22 2.18 9.28
CA ALA A 57 6.90 3.52 8.79
C ALA A 57 8.16 4.32 8.47
N ARG A 58 9.17 4.28 9.36
CA ARG A 58 10.47 4.93 9.13
C ARG A 58 11.23 4.31 7.97
N ASP A 59 11.33 2.99 7.92
CA ASP A 59 12.08 2.25 6.89
C ASP A 59 11.57 2.55 5.48
N PHE A 60 10.25 2.64 5.32
CA PHE A 60 9.62 2.93 4.02
C PHE A 60 9.38 4.42 3.76
N GLY A 61 9.60 5.29 4.74
CA GLY A 61 9.28 6.72 4.62
C GLY A 61 7.78 7.00 4.42
N ILE A 62 6.91 6.19 5.03
CA ILE A 62 5.44 6.32 4.90
C ILE A 62 4.77 6.66 6.23
N PRO A 63 3.57 7.28 6.22
CA PRO A 63 2.83 7.56 7.44
C PRO A 63 2.55 6.29 8.26
N LEU A 64 2.66 6.36 9.58
CA LEU A 64 2.31 5.24 10.47
C LEU A 64 0.85 4.78 10.27
N ALA A 65 -0.05 5.72 9.93
CA ALA A 65 -1.43 5.40 9.60
C ALA A 65 -1.55 4.48 8.37
N ALA A 66 -0.69 4.65 7.36
CA ALA A 66 -0.66 3.79 6.18
C ALA A 66 -0.20 2.37 6.53
N VAL A 67 0.78 2.24 7.43
CA VAL A 67 1.25 0.94 7.95
C VAL A 67 0.13 0.20 8.66
N LYS A 68 -0.59 0.89 9.56
CA LYS A 68 -1.72 0.32 10.30
C LYS A 68 -2.88 -0.06 9.38
N GLU A 69 -3.15 0.76 8.36
CA GLU A 69 -4.20 0.45 7.39
C GLU A 69 -3.85 -0.78 6.55
N ALA A 70 -2.61 -0.89 6.05
CA ALA A 70 -2.15 -2.07 5.34
C ALA A 70 -2.23 -3.34 6.21
N ALA A 71 -1.92 -3.22 7.52
CA ALA A 71 -2.08 -4.33 8.46
C ALA A 71 -3.55 -4.74 8.64
N ARG A 72 -4.47 -3.77 8.76
CA ARG A 72 -5.91 -4.03 8.88
C ARG A 72 -6.45 -4.72 7.63
N LEU A 73 -6.09 -4.21 6.45
CA LEU A 73 -6.55 -4.74 5.17
C LEU A 73 -5.99 -6.13 4.86
N ALA A 74 -4.88 -6.55 5.48
CA ALA A 74 -4.37 -7.92 5.34
C ALA A 74 -5.34 -9.00 5.84
N ALA A 75 -6.35 -8.64 6.65
CA ALA A 75 -7.42 -9.55 7.06
C ALA A 75 -8.48 -9.77 5.97
N GLU A 76 -8.63 -8.80 5.06
CA GLU A 76 -9.64 -8.79 4.01
C GLU A 76 -9.03 -9.11 2.64
N TYR A 77 -7.75 -8.79 2.46
CA TYR A 77 -7.02 -8.91 1.21
C TYR A 77 -5.80 -9.81 1.39
N ASP A 78 -5.79 -10.95 0.72
CA ASP A 78 -4.64 -11.83 0.67
C ASP A 78 -3.57 -11.26 -0.29
N TYR A 79 -2.64 -10.50 0.28
CA TYR A 79 -1.53 -9.91 -0.47
C TYR A 79 -0.58 -10.94 -1.08
N GLU A 80 -0.50 -12.17 -0.54
CA GLU A 80 0.40 -13.21 -1.07
C GLU A 80 -0.15 -13.80 -2.36
N ARG A 81 -1.48 -13.94 -2.47
CA ARG A 81 -2.15 -14.37 -3.69
C ARG A 81 -1.89 -13.46 -4.88
N SER A 82 -1.48 -12.22 -4.63
CA SER A 82 -1.19 -11.24 -5.68
C SER A 82 0.24 -11.34 -6.24
N TYR A 83 1.12 -12.12 -5.61
CA TYR A 83 2.50 -12.36 -6.07
C TYR A 83 2.69 -13.72 -6.78
N ALA A 84 1.64 -14.54 -6.84
CA ALA A 84 1.65 -15.88 -7.44
C ALA A 84 1.34 -15.88 -8.94
#